data_AF-A0ABC9P9F5-F1
#
_entry.id   AF-A0ABC9P9F5-F1
#
_cell.length_a   1.000
_cell.length_b   1.000
_cell.length_c   1.000
_cell.angle_alpha   90.00
_cell.angle_beta   90.00
_cell.angle_gamma   90.00
#
_symmetry.space_group_name_H-M   'P 1'
#
loop_
_entity.id
_entity.type
_entity.pdbx_description
1 polymer ?
#
loop_
_entity_poly.entity_id
_entity_poly.type
_entity_poly.pdbx_seq_one_letter_code
_entity_poly.pdbx_strand_id
1 'polypeptide(L)' 'MLRITLKNGTYIDVSDFKKVSYYLSGTLKEKTAKNFNEFVIADNRTYVFEGSTTVSLNGSEILYIELEQPEN' A
#
# COMPACT_ATOMS: atom_id res chain seq x y z
N MET A 1 -2.84 -10.67 3.92
CA MET A 1 -1.92 -10.31 2.81
C MET A 1 -2.33 -8.94 2.27
N LEU A 2 -1.44 -8.16 1.65
CA LEU A 2 -1.85 -6.96 0.90
C LEU A 2 -1.55 -7.14 -0.58
N ARG A 3 -2.58 -7.01 -1.43
CA ARG A 3 -2.46 -7.08 -2.89
C ARG A 3 -2.62 -5.69 -3.50
N ILE A 4 -1.67 -5.29 -4.33
CA ILE A 4 -1.65 -4.02 -5.05
C ILE A 4 -1.95 -4.31 -6.52
N THR A 5 -3.13 -3.93 -7.00
CA THR A 5 -3.48 -4.07 -8.42
C THR A 5 -3.06 -2.80 -9.15
N LEU A 6 -2.29 -2.96 -10.22
CA LEU A 6 -1.74 -1.86 -11.01
C LEU A 6 -2.64 -1.52 -12.21
N LYS A 7 -2.57 -0.28 -12.69
CA LYS A 7 -3.39 0.21 -13.82
C LYS A 7 -3.08 -0.51 -15.15
N ASN A 8 -1.92 -1.16 -15.26
CA ASN A 8 -1.54 -1.99 -16.41
C ASN A 8 -2.13 -3.41 -16.38
N GLY A 9 -2.92 -3.75 -15.35
CA GLY A 9 -3.57 -5.06 -15.20
C GLY A 9 -2.74 -6.13 -14.49
N THR A 10 -1.50 -5.84 -14.09
CA THR A 10 -0.72 -6.74 -13.23
C THR A 10 -0.97 -6.45 -11.74
N TYR A 11 -0.46 -7.32 -10.86
CA TYR A 11 -0.56 -7.12 -9.41
C TYR A 11 0.76 -7.46 -8.71
N ILE A 12 0.91 -6.92 -7.51
CA ILE A 12 2.02 -7.21 -6.61
C ILE A 12 1.46 -7.63 -5.26
N ASP A 13 1.91 -8.78 -4.76
CA ASP A 13 1.55 -9.29 -3.45
C ASP A 13 2.63 -8.93 -2.42
N VAL A 14 2.20 -8.31 -1.33
CA VAL A 14 3.00 -8.00 -0.14
C VAL A 14 2.53 -8.92 0.99
N SER A 15 3.17 -10.08 1.08
CA SER A 15 2.99 -11.02 2.19
C SER A 15 3.41 -10.41 3.53
N ASP A 16 2.84 -10.88 4.63
CA ASP A 16 3.09 -10.39 6.00
C ASP A 16 3.10 -8.86 6.12
N PHE A 17 2.17 -8.19 5.45
CA PHE A 17 2.09 -6.73 5.42
C PHE A 17 2.18 -6.12 6.82
N LYS A 18 3.21 -5.28 7.02
CA LYS A 18 3.48 -4.57 8.27
C LYS A 18 2.92 -3.17 8.21
N LYS A 19 3.31 -2.41 7.19
CA LYS A 19 2.91 -1.01 7.03
C LYS A 19 3.08 -0.51 5.60
N VAL A 20 2.34 0.55 5.28
CA VAL A 20 2.62 1.43 4.15
C VAL A 20 3.02 2.80 4.69
N SER A 21 4.09 3.37 4.15
CA SER A 21 4.53 4.72 4.49
C SER A 21 4.57 5.62 3.27
N TYR A 22 4.32 6.92 3.49
CA TYR A 22 4.34 7.93 2.44
C TYR A 22 4.52 9.34 3.04
N TYR A 23 5.06 10.26 2.24
CA TYR A 23 5.15 11.67 2.65
C TYR A 23 3.90 12.45 2.22
N LEU A 24 3.38 13.25 3.14
CA LEU A 24 2.33 14.23 2.89
C LEU A 24 2.78 15.58 3.44
N SER A 25 2.99 16.55 2.55
CA SER A 25 3.46 17.89 2.92
C SER A 25 4.70 17.87 3.82
N GLY A 26 5.70 17.05 3.45
CA GLY A 26 6.95 16.89 4.19
C GLY A 26 6.86 16.05 5.47
N THR A 27 5.66 15.63 5.89
CA THR A 27 5.47 14.76 7.06
C THR A 27 5.35 13.31 6.64
N LEU A 28 6.12 12.42 7.27
CA LEU A 28 5.97 10.97 7.09
C LEU A 28 4.66 10.50 7.73
N LYS A 29 3.85 9.78 6.95
CA LYS A 29 2.63 9.11 7.40
C LYS A 29 2.81 7.62 7.26
N GLU A 30 2.26 6.87 8.19
CA GLU A 30 2.30 5.41 8.21
C GLU A 30 0.90 4.86 8.48
N LYS A 31 0.55 3.79 7.76
CA LYS A 31 -0.66 3.00 7.98
C LYS A 31 -0.28 1.54 8.13
N THR A 32 -0.89 0.86 9.08
CA THR A 32 -0.78 -0.58 9.33
C THR A 32 -2.11 -1.25 9.02
N ALA A 33 -2.20 -2.57 9.14
CA ALA A 33 -3.47 -3.28 8.99
C ALA A 33 -4.59 -2.73 9.91
N LYS A 34 -4.24 -2.20 11.09
CA LYS A 34 -5.23 -1.71 12.09
C LYS A 34 -5.93 -0.41 11.68
N ASN A 35 -5.31 0.41 10.85
CA ASN A 35 -5.83 1.72 10.42
C ASN A 35 -5.79 1.89 8.90
N PHE A 36 -5.80 0.77 8.17
CA PHE A 36 -5.71 0.75 6.71
C PHE A 36 -6.97 1.32 6.04
N ASN A 37 -8.12 1.31 6.74
CA ASN A 37 -9.36 1.93 6.30
C ASN A 37 -9.25 3.45 6.08
N GLU A 38 -8.21 4.10 6.63
CA GLU A 38 -7.94 5.53 6.41
C GLU A 38 -6.97 5.78 5.24
N PHE A 39 -6.50 4.73 4.57
CA PHE A 39 -5.53 4.83 3.49
C PHE A 39 -6.21 5.26 2.18
N VAL A 40 -5.70 6.33 1.57
CA VAL A 40 -6.19 6.87 0.29
C VAL A 40 -5.02 7.02 -0.68
N ILE A 41 -5.23 6.51 -1.89
CA ILE A 41 -4.26 6.57 -2.99
C ILE A 41 -4.39 7.95 -3.66
N ALA A 42 -3.24 8.57 -3.93
CA ALA A 42 -3.13 9.81 -4.68
C ALA A 42 -2.05 9.64 -5.75
N ASP A 43 -2.36 10.03 -6.99
CA ASP A 43 -1.49 9.79 -8.16
C ASP A 43 -0.10 10.44 -8.00
N ASN A 44 0.01 11.54 -7.28
CA ASN A 44 1.26 12.31 -7.15
C ASN A 44 2.12 11.91 -5.94
N ARG A 45 1.93 10.70 -5.40
CA ARG A 45 2.61 10.27 -4.17
C ARG A 45 3.30 8.92 -4.34
N THR A 46 4.53 8.80 -3.84
CA THR A 46 5.20 7.51 -3.71
C THR A 46 4.85 6.86 -2.38
N TYR A 47 4.51 5.58 -2.43
CA TYR A 47 4.16 4.73 -1.30
C TYR A 47 5.19 3.62 -1.15
N VAL A 48 5.63 3.37 0.08
CA VAL A 48 6.51 2.25 0.41
C VAL A 48 5.73 1.25 1.24
N PHE A 49 5.45 0.09 0.65
CA PHE A 49 4.77 -1.02 1.29
C PHE A 49 5.81 -2.00 1.83
N GLU A 50 5.73 -2.29 3.12
CA GLU A 50 6.66 -3.18 3.82
C GLU A 50 5.91 -4.41 4.33
N GLY A 51 6.41 -5.60 4.00
CA GLY A 51 5.96 -6.90 4.49
C GLY A 51 7.13 -7.88 4.58
N SER A 52 6.97 -9.08 4.01
CA SER A 52 8.08 -10.01 3.75
C SER A 52 9.01 -9.48 2.64
N THR A 53 8.45 -8.67 1.73
CA THR A 53 9.18 -7.86 0.74
C THR A 53 8.87 -6.38 0.92
N THR A 54 9.75 -5.51 0.44
CA THR A 54 9.53 -4.06 0.41
C THR A 54 9.32 -3.62 -1.04
N VAL A 55 8.23 -2.89 -1.29
CA VAL A 55 7.84 -2.43 -2.62
C VAL A 55 7.62 -0.92 -2.57
N SER A 56 8.23 -0.19 -3.51
CA SER A 56 8.03 1.25 -3.68
C SER A 56 7.30 1.50 -5.00
N LEU A 57 6.16 2.21 -4.94
CA LEU A 57 5.31 2.48 -6.09
C LEU A 57 4.83 3.92 -6.09
N ASN A 58 4.74 4.52 -7.27
CA ASN A 58 4.02 5.77 -7.42
C ASN A 58 2.51 5.49 -7.45
N GLY A 59 1.72 6.33 -6.78
CA GLY A 59 0.27 6.19 -6.71
C GLY A 59 -0.40 6.23 -8.09
N SER A 60 0.21 6.91 -9.07
CA SER A 60 -0.31 6.94 -10.44
C SER A 60 -0.30 5.56 -11.12
N GLU A 61 0.48 4.61 -10.62
CA GLU A 61 0.56 3.24 -11.11
C GLU A 61 -0.52 2.33 -10.50
N ILE A 62 -1.06 2.71 -9.35
CA ILE A 62 -1.95 1.86 -8.54
C ILE A 62 -3.40 2.08 -8.98
N LEU A 63 -4.11 0.98 -9.28
CA LEU A 63 -5.53 1.00 -9.57
C LEU A 63 -6.34 0.92 -8.28
N TYR A 64 -6.10 -0.11 -7.46
CA TYR A 64 -6.67 -0.28 -6.13
C TYR A 64 -5.79 -1.22 -5.29
N ILE A 65 -6.08 -1.27 -3.99
CA ILE A 65 -5.37 -2.13 -3.04
C ILE A 65 -6.38 -2.89 -2.19
N GLU A 66 -6.12 -4.17 -1.98
CA GLU A 66 -6.88 -5.05 -1.12
C GLU A 66 -6.02 -5.47 0.06
N LEU A 67 -6.55 -5.31 1.28
CA LEU A 67 -5.96 -5.88 2.48
C LEU A 67 -6.82 -7.08 2.91
N GLU A 68 -6.32 -8.28 2.66
CA GLU A 68 -6.94 -9.50 3.15
C GLU A 68 -6.69 -9.61 4.65
N GLN A 69 -7.78 -9.57 5.41
CA GLN A 69 -7.75 -9.91 6.83
C GLN A 69 -7.56 -11.42 6.96
N PRO A 70 -6.71 -11.89 7.90
CA PRO A 70 -6.67 -13.33 8.19
C PRO A 70 -8.07 -13.79 8.58
N GLU A 71 -8.55 -14.89 7.97
CA GLU A 71 -9.77 -15.56 8.43
C GLU A 71 -9.59 -15.89 9.92
N ASN A 72 -10.58 -15.48 10.74
CA ASN A 72 -10.59 -15.75 12.18
C ASN A 72 -10.75 -17.25 12.46
#